data_AF-A0A969E4D8-F1
#
_entry.id   AF-A0A969E4D8-F1
#
_cell.length_a   1.000
_cell.length_b   1.000
_cell.length_c   1.000
_cell.angle_alpha   90.00
_cell.angle_beta   90.00
_cell.angle_gamma   90.00
#
_symmetry.space_group_name_H-M   'P 1'
#
loop_
_entity.id
_entity.type
_entity.pdbx_description
1 polymer ?
#
loop_
_entity_poly.entity_id
_entity_poly.type
_entity_poly.pdbx_seq_one_letter_code
_entity_poly.pdbx_strand_id
1 'polypeptide(L)'
;MVNDTDLTTLGTTRLDKFRGKNIGIIFQTAHFIKALSVFENLALAQNLIGEKTDKNLIINTLDQLNLAQKLYAKPQNLSVGEAQ
;
A
#
# COMPACT_ATOMS: atom_id res chain seq x y z
N MET A 1 -3.88 7.72 21.40
CA MET A 1 -5.06 7.42 20.55
C MET A 1 -4.73 7.76 19.11
N VAL A 2 -5.32 7.06 18.14
CA VAL A 2 -5.28 7.37 16.70
C VAL A 2 -6.72 7.30 16.20
N ASN A 3 -7.21 8.32 15.50
CA ASN A 3 -8.63 8.42 15.09
C ASN A 3 -9.59 8.09 16.25
N ASP A 4 -9.39 8.77 17.39
CA ASP A 4 -10.17 8.59 18.64
C ASP A 4 -10.19 7.16 19.20
N THR A 5 -9.29 6.29 18.74
CA THR A 5 -9.18 4.90 19.18
C THR A 5 -7.92 4.71 20.02
N ASP A 6 -8.06 4.18 21.23
CA ASP A 6 -6.92 3.73 22.03
C ASP A 6 -6.45 2.34 21.58
N LEU A 7 -5.37 2.31 20.81
CA LEU A 7 -4.80 1.08 20.23
C LEU A 7 -4.32 0.08 21.29
N THR A 8 -3.97 0.54 22.50
CA THR A 8 -3.47 -0.34 23.57
C THR A 8 -4.55 -1.27 24.14
N THR A 9 -5.82 -0.89 23.93
CA THR A 9 -6.99 -1.65 24.37
C THR A 9 -7.47 -2.68 23.34
N LEU A 10 -6.92 -2.65 22.12
CA LEU A 10 -7.30 -3.56 21.05
C LEU A 10 -6.51 -4.87 21.12
N GLY A 11 -7.21 -6.00 20.99
CA GLY A 11 -6.57 -7.30 20.75
C GLY A 11 -6.01 -7.38 19.32
N THR A 12 -5.07 -8.31 19.09
CA THR A 12 -4.25 -8.41 17.87
C THR A 12 -5.05 -8.31 16.57
N THR A 13 -6.09 -9.13 16.39
CA THR A 13 -6.90 -9.12 15.16
C THR A 13 -7.61 -7.79 14.90
N ARG A 14 -8.08 -7.10 15.96
CA ARG A 14 -8.70 -5.78 15.83
C ARG A 14 -7.66 -4.72 15.51
N LEU A 15 -6.48 -4.83 16.12
CA LEU A 15 -5.36 -3.95 15.87
C LEU A 15 -4.86 -4.05 14.43
N ASP A 16 -4.76 -5.26 13.85
CA ASP A 16 -4.34 -5.47 12.47
C ASP A 16 -5.34 -4.85 11.47
N LYS A 17 -6.63 -5.05 11.70
CA LYS A 17 -7.69 -4.40 10.90
C LYS A 17 -7.65 -2.88 11.01
N PHE A 18 -7.41 -2.36 12.22
CA PHE A 18 -7.29 -0.91 12.43
C PHE A 18 -6.11 -0.36 11.64
N ARG A 19 -4.93 -0.98 11.77
CA ARG A 19 -3.71 -0.58 11.05
C ARG A 19 -3.93 -0.57 9.55
N GLY A 20 -4.47 -1.66 9.00
CA GLY A 20 -4.70 -1.78 7.56
C GLY A 20 -5.61 -0.69 6.96
N LYS A 21 -6.56 -0.18 7.74
CA LYS A 21 -7.50 0.86 7.27
C LYS A 21 -7.06 2.29 7.54
N ASN A 22 -6.23 2.52 8.56
CA ASN A 22 -5.98 3.86 9.10
C ASN A 22 -4.51 4.27 9.06
N ILE A 23 -3.58 3.33 8.84
CA ILE A 23 -2.14 3.57 8.98
C ILE A 23 -1.42 3.06 7.73
N GLY A 24 -0.89 4.01 6.94
CA GLY A 24 0.12 3.72 5.92
C GLY A 24 1.52 3.72 6.54
N ILE A 25 2.38 2.79 6.11
CA ILE A 25 3.77 2.71 6.58
C ILE A 25 4.70 2.87 5.38
N ILE A 26 5.65 3.79 5.50
CA ILE A 26 6.73 3.99 4.54
C ILE A 26 8.03 3.56 5.23
N PHE A 27 8.70 2.56 4.67
CA PHE A 27 9.98 2.05 5.19
C PHE A 27 11.16 2.80 4.56
N GLN A 28 12.33 2.79 5.21
CA GLN A 28 13.57 3.32 4.63
C GLN A 28 14.00 2.58 3.36
N THR A 29 13.66 1.29 3.27
CA THR A 29 13.84 0.48 2.07
C THR A 29 12.48 -0.06 1.65
N ALA A 30 12.08 0.20 0.41
CA ALA A 30 10.81 -0.27 -0.11
C ALA A 30 10.74 -1.80 -0.15
N HIS A 31 9.66 -2.36 0.38
CA HIS A 31 9.43 -3.81 0.46
C HIS A 31 8.32 -4.23 -0.51
N PHE A 32 8.66 -4.40 -1.78
CA PHE A 32 7.75 -4.96 -2.79
C PHE A 32 7.91 -6.47 -2.95
N ILE A 33 6.82 -7.15 -3.28
CA ILE A 33 6.86 -8.52 -3.77
C ILE A 33 7.36 -8.49 -5.21
N LYS A 34 8.60 -8.94 -5.42
CA LYS A 34 9.30 -8.87 -6.72
C LYS A 34 8.58 -9.58 -7.88
N ALA A 35 7.82 -10.63 -7.56
CA ALA A 35 7.05 -11.38 -8.55
C ALA A 35 5.87 -10.60 -9.11
N LEU A 36 5.41 -9.56 -8.41
CA LEU A 36 4.24 -8.75 -8.75
C LEU A 36 4.67 -7.44 -9.42
N SER A 37 3.82 -6.89 -10.27
CA SER A 37 3.93 -5.52 -10.81
C SER A 37 3.61 -4.48 -9.73
N VAL A 38 3.84 -3.19 -10.04
CA VAL A 38 3.45 -2.08 -9.16
C VAL A 38 1.95 -2.13 -8.86
N PHE A 39 1.11 -2.25 -9.89
CA PHE A 39 -0.34 -2.39 -9.73
C PHE A 39 -0.71 -3.57 -8.84
N GLU A 40 -0.13 -4.75 -9.07
CA GLU A 40 -0.45 -5.96 -8.29
C GLU A 40 -0.02 -5.83 -6.82
N ASN A 41 1.11 -5.17 -6.52
CA ASN A 41 1.53 -4.88 -5.15
C ASN A 41 0.52 -3.95 -4.44
N LEU A 42 0.08 -2.88 -5.11
CA LEU A 42 -0.88 -1.92 -4.56
C LEU A 42 -2.29 -2.53 -4.40
N ALA A 43 -2.71 -3.36 -5.35
CA ALA A 43 -3.96 -4.11 -5.27
C ALA A 43 -3.93 -5.14 -4.13
N LEU A 44 -2.79 -5.83 -3.94
CA LEU A 44 -2.63 -6.79 -2.85
C LEU A 44 -2.79 -6.11 -1.49
N ALA A 45 -2.25 -4.90 -1.28
CA ALA A 45 -2.42 -4.17 -0.03
C ALA A 45 -3.91 -3.95 0.32
N GLN A 46 -4.75 -3.58 -0.65
CA GLN A 46 -6.21 -3.44 -0.45
C GLN A 46 -6.89 -4.79 -0.16
N ASN A 47 -6.49 -5.85 -0.87
CA ASN A 47 -7.07 -7.18 -0.67
C ASN A 47 -6.75 -7.75 0.72
N LEU A 48 -5.55 -7.49 1.26
CA LEU A 48 -5.12 -7.95 2.58
C LEU A 48 -5.96 -7.35 3.72
N ILE A 49 -6.59 -6.20 3.51
CA ILE A 49 -7.51 -5.58 4.48
C ILE A 49 -8.98 -5.96 4.23
N GLY A 50 -9.22 -6.87 3.28
CA GLY A 50 -10.54 -7.38 2.92
C GLY A 50 -11.35 -6.44 2.03
N GLU A 51 -10.71 -5.43 1.43
CA GLU A 51 -11.37 -4.48 0.54
C GLU A 51 -11.23 -4.91 -0.93
N LYS A 52 -12.23 -4.57 -1.74
CA LYS A 52 -12.14 -4.78 -3.18
C LYS A 52 -11.11 -3.82 -3.74
N THR A 53 -10.25 -4.31 -4.64
CA THR A 53 -9.28 -3.48 -5.34
C THR A 53 -9.98 -2.32 -6.07
N ASP A 54 -9.75 -1.10 -5.63
CA ASP A 54 -10.08 0.12 -6.37
C ASP A 54 -8.95 0.44 -7.34
N LYS A 55 -9.19 0.15 -8.62
CA LYS A 55 -8.23 0.39 -9.70
C LYS A 55 -8.04 1.88 -9.97
N ASN A 56 -9.11 2.67 -9.86
CA ASN A 56 -9.05 4.10 -10.15
C ASN A 56 -8.21 4.81 -9.08
N LEU A 57 -8.38 4.44 -7.81
CA LEU A 57 -7.54 4.95 -6.73
C LEU A 57 -6.05 4.68 -6.99
N ILE A 58 -5.70 3.45 -7.37
CA ILE A 58 -4.31 3.09 -7.68
C ILE A 58 -3.76 3.94 -8.84
N ILE A 59 -4.49 4.01 -9.95
CA ILE A 59 -4.06 4.73 -11.15
C ILE A 59 -3.92 6.23 -10.84
N ASN A 60 -4.89 6.83 -10.17
CA ASN A 60 -4.86 8.24 -9.81
C ASN A 60 -3.71 8.57 -8.85
N THR A 61 -3.43 7.68 -7.89
CA THR A 61 -2.31 7.86 -6.96
C THR A 61 -0.98 7.84 -7.71
N LEU A 62 -0.80 6.88 -8.62
CA LEU A 62 0.41 6.81 -9.44
C LEU A 62 0.53 8.00 -10.38
N ASP A 63 -0.58 8.49 -10.94
CA ASP A 63 -0.60 9.68 -11.78
C ASP A 63 -0.16 10.94 -11.01
N GLN A 64 -0.67 11.14 -9.79
CA GLN A 64 -0.24 12.22 -8.89
C GLN A 64 1.26 12.17 -8.56
N LEU A 65 1.86 10.97 -8.57
CA LEU A 65 3.29 10.76 -8.37
C LEU A 65 4.10 10.80 -9.68
N ASN A 66 3.48 11.05 -10.84
CA ASN A 66 4.08 10.96 -12.18
C ASN A 66 4.66 9.56 -12.51
N LEU A 67 4.01 8.51 -12.01
CA LEU A 67 4.37 7.10 -12.15
C LEU A 67 3.32 6.27 -12.91
N ALA A 68 2.33 6.89 -13.55
CA ALA A 68 1.28 6.17 -14.27
C ALA A 68 1.83 5.18 -15.32
N GLN A 69 2.92 5.54 -16.00
CA GLN A 69 3.64 4.69 -16.95
C GLN A 69 4.30 3.45 -16.32
N LYS A 70 4.46 3.41 -15.00
CA LYS A 70 5.07 2.28 -14.26
C LYS A 70 4.03 1.30 -13.70
N LEU A 71 2.74 1.50 -13.99
CA LEU A 71 1.63 0.67 -13.48
C LEU A 71 1.91 -0.84 -13.61
N TYR A 72 2.43 -1.28 -14.75
CA TYR A 72 2.73 -2.69 -15.03
C TYR A 72 4.22 -3.04 -14.93
N ALA A 73 5.07 -2.10 -14.52
CA ALA A 73 6.49 -2.36 -14.31
C ALA A 73 6.69 -3.33 -13.14
N LYS A 74 7.75 -4.13 -13.19
CA LYS A 74 8.21 -4.89 -12.03
C LYS A 74 8.99 -3.95 -11.08
N PRO A 75 8.95 -4.17 -9.76
CA PRO A 75 9.66 -3.32 -8.78
C PRO A 75 11.14 -3.12 -9.08
N GLN A 76 11.80 -4.13 -9.64
CA GLN A 76 13.21 -4.07 -10.03
C GLN A 76 13.51 -3.09 -11.18
N ASN A 77 12.49 -2.62 -11.89
CA ASN A 77 12.59 -1.62 -12.97
C ASN A 77 12.26 -0.20 -12.49
N LEU A 78 12.09 -0.02 -11.17
CA LEU A 78 11.93 1.28 -10.54
C LEU A 78 13.31 1.78 -10.08
N SER A 79 13.54 3.08 -10.21
CA SER A 79 14.62 3.72 -9.46
C SER A 79 14.32 3.67 -7.96
N VAL A 80 15.34 3.89 -7.13
CA VAL A 80 15.14 3.96 -5.67
C VAL A 80 14.10 5.02 -5.29
N GLY A 81 14.12 6.18 -5.96
CA GLY A 81 13.14 7.25 -5.71
C GLY A 81 11.74 6.93 -6.22
N GLU A 82 11.61 6.20 -7.33
CA GLU A 82 10.29 5.75 -7.83
C GLU A 82 9.68 4.64 -6.97
N ALA A 83 10.53 3.87 -6.28
CA ALA A 83 10.11 2.80 -5.37
C ALA A 83 9.70 3.32 -3.98
N GLN A 84 10.06 4.56 -3.64
CA GLN A 84 9.87 5.18 -2.32
C GLN A 84 8.56 5.97 -2.25
#